data_AF-A0A9E2LNH8-F1
#
_entry.id   AF-A0A9E2LNH8-F1
#
_cell.length_a   1.000
_cell.length_b   1.000
_cell.length_c   1.000
_cell.angle_alpha   90.00
_cell.angle_beta   90.00
_cell.angle_gamma   90.00
#
_symmetry.space_group_name_H-M   'P 1'
#
loop_
_entity.id
_entity.type
_entity.pdbx_description
1 polymer ?
#
loop_
_entity_poly.entity_id
_entity_poly.type
_entity_poly.pdbx_seq_one_letter_code
_entity_poly.pdbx_strand_id
1 'polypeptide(L)'
;MGNYKSVLINSRIWLAFLAFNLMLVIPQTAGSQNGQPNQITPDKEKRSCIQSVDGFAYLSEDMTLNAVRKVAFANAKRQAVEMAKTYIQSKTKVEDFVLKSDEITAAAEGAVTILEQKDHGVVDN
;
A
#
# COMPACT_ATOMS: atom_id res chain seq x y z
N MET A 1 -47.70 -13.50 -71.22
CA MET A 1 -47.48 -12.65 -70.03
C MET A 1 -48.13 -13.33 -68.84
N GLY A 2 -47.55 -13.51 -67.66
CA GLY A 2 -46.22 -13.24 -67.16
C GLY A 2 -46.17 -13.77 -65.72
N ASN A 3 -45.22 -14.67 -65.44
CA ASN A 3 -45.00 -15.20 -64.08
C ASN A 3 -43.59 -14.87 -63.59
N TYR A 4 -43.11 -13.67 -63.93
CA TYR A 4 -41.82 -13.14 -63.48
C TYR A 4 -41.89 -12.59 -62.05
N LYS A 5 -43.11 -12.35 -61.52
CA LYS A 5 -43.32 -11.75 -60.19
C LYS A 5 -43.00 -12.72 -59.05
N SER A 6 -43.22 -14.03 -59.19
CA SER A 6 -42.99 -15.02 -58.12
C SER A 6 -41.50 -15.36 -57.91
N VAL A 7 -40.71 -15.40 -59.00
CA VAL A 7 -39.26 -15.69 -58.94
C VAL A 7 -38.48 -14.51 -58.34
N LEU A 8 -38.91 -13.28 -58.62
CA LEU A 8 -38.31 -12.06 -58.05
C LEU A 8 -38.56 -11.92 -56.53
N ILE A 9 -39.65 -12.46 -56.00
CA ILE A 9 -39.97 -12.41 -54.56
C ILE A 9 -39.07 -13.37 -53.77
N ASN A 10 -38.85 -14.59 -54.27
CA ASN A 10 -38.01 -15.59 -53.61
C ASN A 10 -36.52 -15.19 -53.58
N SER A 11 -36.02 -14.49 -54.62
CA SER A 11 -34.65 -13.98 -54.67
C SER A 11 -34.40 -12.84 -53.65
N ARG A 12 -35.39 -11.96 -53.44
CA ARG A 12 -35.29 -10.86 -52.46
C ARG A 12 -35.37 -11.35 -51.01
N ILE A 13 -36.11 -12.44 -50.76
CA ILE A 13 -36.17 -13.11 -49.44
C ILE A 13 -34.83 -13.80 -49.13
N TRP A 14 -34.21 -14.46 -50.11
CA TRP A 14 -32.89 -15.07 -49.95
C TRP A 14 -31.78 -14.04 -49.71
N LEU A 15 -31.81 -12.91 -50.42
CA LEU A 15 -30.89 -11.78 -50.19
C LEU A 15 -31.09 -11.15 -48.80
N ALA A 16 -32.32 -11.04 -48.31
CA ALA A 16 -32.59 -10.55 -46.96
C ALA A 16 -32.09 -11.53 -45.87
N PHE A 17 -32.22 -12.84 -46.09
CA PHE A 17 -31.68 -13.87 -45.18
C PHE A 17 -30.14 -13.92 -45.18
N LEU A 18 -29.50 -13.67 -46.32
CA LEU A 18 -28.05 -13.57 -46.45
C LEU A 18 -27.51 -12.31 -45.73
N ALA A 19 -28.19 -11.17 -45.87
CA ALA A 19 -27.82 -9.93 -45.17
C ALA A 19 -28.03 -10.03 -43.65
N PHE A 20 -29.06 -10.75 -43.19
CA PHE A 20 -29.31 -10.97 -41.76
C PHE A 20 -28.25 -11.88 -41.11
N ASN A 21 -27.73 -12.88 -41.83
CA ASN A 21 -26.64 -13.73 -41.35
C ASN A 21 -25.27 -13.02 -41.35
N LEU A 22 -25.08 -12.03 -42.22
CA LEU A 22 -23.82 -11.27 -42.27
C LEU A 22 -23.68 -10.26 -41.11
N MET A 23 -24.76 -9.94 -40.39
CA MET A 23 -24.76 -8.95 -39.30
C MET A 23 -24.58 -9.55 -37.89
N LEU A 24 -24.47 -10.88 -37.76
CA LEU A 24 -24.34 -11.59 -36.47
C LEU A 24 -22.90 -11.99 -36.09
N VAL A 25 -21.89 -11.55 -36.86
CA VAL A 25 -20.48 -11.73 -36.48
C VAL A 25 -19.97 -10.42 -35.87
N ILE A 26 -20.43 -10.13 -34.65
CA ILE A 26 -19.76 -9.13 -33.81
C ILE A 26 -18.47 -9.79 -33.33
N PRO A 27 -17.27 -9.25 -33.63
CA PRO A 27 -16.06 -9.71 -32.97
C PRO A 27 -16.26 -9.43 -31.49
N GLN A 28 -16.36 -10.50 -30.69
CA GLN A 28 -16.24 -10.39 -29.24
C GLN A 28 -14.88 -9.75 -28.99
N THR A 29 -14.86 -8.44 -28.75
CA THR A 29 -13.72 -7.76 -28.16
C THR A 29 -13.44 -8.52 -26.88
N ALA A 30 -12.33 -9.25 -26.87
CA ALA A 30 -11.83 -9.97 -25.71
C ALA A 30 -12.01 -9.05 -24.50
N GLY A 31 -12.79 -9.54 -23.53
CA GLY A 31 -13.06 -8.80 -22.31
C GLY A 31 -11.73 -8.34 -21.74
N SER A 32 -11.53 -7.02 -21.70
CA SER A 32 -10.45 -6.43 -20.95
C SER A 32 -10.73 -6.78 -19.49
N GLN A 33 -10.06 -7.81 -18.98
CA GLN A 33 -9.99 -8.07 -17.55
C GLN A 33 -9.17 -6.94 -16.95
N ASN A 34 -9.83 -5.80 -16.70
CA ASN A 34 -9.40 -4.87 -15.69
C ASN A 34 -9.50 -5.63 -14.36
N GLY A 35 -8.47 -6.40 -14.05
CA GLY A 35 -8.26 -6.94 -12.72
C GLY A 35 -8.27 -5.75 -11.78
N GLN A 36 -9.29 -5.67 -10.93
CA GLN A 36 -9.30 -4.70 -9.86
C GLN A 36 -7.98 -4.85 -9.10
N PRO A 37 -7.23 -3.76 -8.84
CA PRO A 37 -6.09 -3.85 -7.95
C PRO A 37 -6.63 -4.44 -6.65
N ASN A 38 -6.11 -5.62 -6.30
CA ASN A 38 -6.49 -6.33 -5.10
C ASN A 38 -6.33 -5.35 -3.93
N GLN A 39 -7.43 -4.74 -3.47
CA GLN A 39 -7.39 -3.77 -2.38
C GLN A 39 -7.15 -4.57 -1.11
N ILE A 40 -5.87 -4.83 -0.82
CA ILE A 40 -5.42 -5.36 0.47
C ILE A 40 -5.86 -4.31 1.49
N THR A 41 -7.00 -4.57 2.14
CA THR A 41 -7.48 -3.73 3.23
C THR A 41 -6.49 -3.93 4.37
N PRO A 42 -5.77 -2.88 4.81
CA PRO A 42 -4.82 -3.02 5.89
C PRO A 42 -5.58 -3.48 7.14
N ASP A 43 -5.08 -4.54 7.78
CA ASP A 43 -5.63 -4.97 9.05
C ASP A 43 -5.50 -3.82 10.06
N LYS A 44 -6.65 -3.35 10.55
CA LYS A 44 -6.74 -2.26 11.53
C LYS A 44 -6.65 -2.77 12.97
N GLU A 45 -6.32 -4.05 13.16
CA GLU A 45 -6.18 -4.65 14.48
C GLU A 45 -5.19 -3.87 15.35
N LYS A 46 -5.67 -3.43 16.52
CA LYS A 46 -4.85 -2.77 17.53
C LYS A 46 -4.15 -3.84 18.37
N ARG A 47 -2.87 -4.04 18.12
CA ARG A 47 -2.02 -4.94 18.91
C ARG A 47 -1.20 -4.14 19.92
N SER A 48 -1.08 -4.68 21.13
CA SER A 48 -0.13 -4.20 22.14
C SER A 48 1.09 -5.11 22.18
N CYS A 49 2.23 -4.55 22.58
CA CYS A 49 3.48 -5.27 22.77
C CYS A 49 4.11 -4.79 24.08
N ILE A 50 4.64 -5.72 24.88
CA ILE A 50 5.42 -5.40 26.08
C ILE A 50 6.88 -5.54 25.68
N GLN A 51 7.65 -4.46 25.82
CA GLN A 51 9.07 -4.44 25.51
C GLN A 51 9.85 -3.85 26.68
N SER A 52 11.02 -4.41 26.95
CA SER A 52 12.01 -3.84 27.85
C SER A 52 13.07 -3.15 26.98
N VAL A 53 13.31 -1.87 27.24
CA VAL A 53 14.23 -1.04 26.46
C VAL A 53 15.03 -0.11 27.38
N ASP A 54 16.26 0.19 26.97
CA ASP A 54 17.15 1.10 27.67
C ASP A 54 17.31 2.39 26.87
N GLY A 55 17.29 3.52 27.57
CA GLY A 55 17.52 4.83 26.97
C GLY A 55 18.76 5.48 27.53
N PHE A 56 19.53 6.12 26.65
CA PHE A 56 20.80 6.74 27.00
C PHE A 56 20.81 8.23 26.63
N ALA A 57 21.56 9.00 27.40
CA ALA A 57 21.87 10.39 27.10
C ALA A 57 23.28 10.72 27.62
N TYR A 58 24.00 11.54 26.86
CA TYR A 58 25.33 11.99 27.26
C TYR A 58 25.24 13.16 28.23
N LEU A 59 26.08 13.14 29.27
CA LEU A 59 26.24 14.27 30.18
C LEU A 59 27.11 15.33 29.49
N SER A 60 26.58 16.54 29.36
CA SER A 60 27.31 17.73 28.88
C SER A 60 27.53 18.71 30.02
N GLU A 61 28.53 19.59 29.92
CA GLU A 61 28.89 20.55 30.98
C GLU A 61 27.70 21.45 31.38
N ASP A 62 26.85 21.82 30.42
CA ASP A 62 25.70 22.71 30.64
C ASP A 62 24.42 21.98 31.10
N MET A 63 24.43 20.64 31.19
CA MET A 63 23.24 19.86 31.53
C MET A 63 23.23 19.40 32.99
N THR A 64 22.12 19.67 33.68
CA THR A 64 21.88 19.06 34.99
C THR A 64 21.58 17.56 34.86
N LEU A 65 21.92 16.77 35.88
CA LEU A 65 21.60 15.33 35.92
C LEU A 65 20.09 15.05 35.71
N ASN A 66 19.22 15.93 36.19
CA ASN A 66 17.78 15.81 35.96
C ASN A 66 17.42 16.01 34.47
N ALA A 67 18.04 16.98 33.80
CA ALA A 67 17.85 17.17 32.37
C ALA A 67 18.32 15.95 31.57
N VAL A 68 19.50 15.40 31.89
CA VAL A 68 20.02 14.20 31.23
C VAL A 68 19.09 12.99 31.42
N ARG A 69 18.61 12.75 32.65
CA ARG A 69 17.63 11.68 32.91
C ARG A 69 16.36 11.83 32.08
N LYS A 70 15.84 13.06 31.91
CA LYS A 70 14.67 13.31 31.06
C LYS A 70 14.93 12.98 29.60
N VAL A 71 16.13 13.32 29.08
CA VAL A 71 16.53 13.00 27.71
C VAL A 71 16.69 11.49 27.53
N ALA A 72 17.38 10.81 28.45
CA ALA A 72 17.54 9.36 28.43
C ALA A 72 16.19 8.65 28.48
N PHE A 73 15.27 9.11 29.32
CA PHE A 73 13.92 8.57 29.39
C PHE A 73 13.09 8.81 28.13
N ALA A 74 13.21 9.99 27.50
CA ALA A 74 12.58 10.25 26.21
C ALA A 74 13.16 9.34 25.11
N ASN A 75 14.48 9.09 25.15
CA ASN A 75 15.15 8.15 24.25
C ASN A 75 14.63 6.71 24.45
N ALA A 76 14.49 6.24 25.70
CA ALA A 76 13.89 4.93 26.00
C ALA A 76 12.48 4.81 25.43
N LYS A 77 11.62 5.83 25.61
CA LYS A 77 10.27 5.84 25.03
C LYS A 77 10.27 5.76 23.51
N ARG A 78 11.17 6.51 22.85
CA ARG A 78 11.33 6.45 21.39
C ARG A 78 11.71 5.04 20.94
N GLN A 79 12.71 4.43 21.59
CA GLN A 79 13.12 3.06 21.29
C GLN A 79 11.99 2.05 21.51
N ALA A 80 11.20 2.19 22.58
CA ALA A 80 10.05 1.33 22.83
C ALA A 80 9.05 1.35 21.67
N VAL A 81 8.73 2.54 21.15
CA VAL A 81 7.80 2.69 20.02
C VAL A 81 8.39 2.12 18.75
N GLU A 82 9.65 2.44 18.43
CA GLU A 82 10.34 1.94 17.23
C GLU A 82 10.44 0.41 17.22
N MET A 83 10.76 -0.21 18.35
CA MET A 83 10.83 -1.67 18.50
C MET A 83 9.45 -2.34 18.47
N ALA A 84 8.41 -1.69 18.99
CA ALA A 84 7.07 -2.24 18.99
C ALA A 84 6.40 -2.14 17.62
N LYS A 85 6.59 -1.02 16.91
CA LYS A 85 5.93 -0.76 15.63
C LYS A 85 6.70 0.27 14.80
N THR A 86 7.11 -0.16 13.62
CA THR A 86 7.64 0.72 12.57
C THR A 86 6.82 0.56 11.30
N TYR A 87 6.35 1.67 10.74
CA TYR A 87 5.72 1.76 9.44
C TYR A 87 6.79 2.07 8.39
N ILE A 88 6.90 1.22 7.37
CA ILE A 88 7.83 1.40 6.27
C ILE A 88 7.04 1.51 4.98
N GLN A 89 7.28 2.58 4.22
CA GLN A 89 6.73 2.81 2.90
C GLN A 89 7.87 2.94 1.89
N SER A 90 7.80 2.22 0.78
CA SER A 90 8.73 2.35 -0.34
C SER A 90 7.99 2.86 -1.57
N LYS A 91 8.61 3.80 -2.28
CA LYS A 91 8.11 4.40 -3.51
C LYS A 91 9.22 4.46 -4.54
N THR A 92 9.10 3.61 -5.55
CA THR A 92 10.02 3.57 -6.69
C THR A 92 9.40 4.28 -7.90
N LYS A 93 10.14 5.19 -8.54
CA LYS A 93 9.74 5.92 -9.75
C LYS A 93 10.56 5.42 -10.94
N VAL A 94 9.90 4.92 -11.97
CA VAL A 94 10.50 4.50 -13.23
C VAL A 94 9.91 5.33 -14.37
N GLU A 95 10.76 5.86 -15.23
CA GLU A 95 10.37 6.57 -16.46
C GLU A 95 11.28 6.10 -17.60
N ASP A 96 10.73 5.90 -18.79
CA ASP A 96 11.47 5.43 -19.98
C ASP A 96 12.26 4.13 -19.74
N PHE A 97 11.71 3.21 -18.94
CA PHE A 97 12.39 1.98 -18.50
C PHE A 97 13.67 2.21 -17.68
N VAL A 98 13.88 3.43 -17.20
CA VAL A 98 15.02 3.82 -16.36
C VAL A 98 14.51 4.18 -14.96
N LEU A 99 15.17 3.63 -13.94
CA LEU A 99 14.93 4.01 -12.54
C LEU A 99 15.29 5.49 -12.33
N LYS A 100 14.33 6.29 -11.88
CA LYS A 100 14.53 7.72 -11.61
C LYS A 100 14.75 8.01 -10.14
N SER A 101 13.98 7.38 -9.25
CA SER A 101 14.13 7.54 -7.81
C SER A 101 13.63 6.31 -7.07
N ASP A 102 14.21 6.06 -5.92
CA ASP A 102 13.71 5.09 -4.96
C ASP A 102 13.72 5.74 -3.57
N GLU A 103 12.55 5.89 -2.98
CA GLU A 103 12.35 6.57 -1.70
C GLU A 103 11.82 5.56 -0.68
N ILE A 104 12.46 5.47 0.48
CA ILE A 104 12.02 4.63 1.60
C ILE A 104 11.79 5.55 2.81
N THR A 105 10.54 5.57 3.29
CA THR A 105 10.12 6.34 4.46
C THR A 105 9.81 5.39 5.60
N ALA A 106 10.48 5.59 6.74
CA ALA A 106 10.22 4.86 7.98
C ALA A 106 9.68 5.83 9.04
N ALA A 107 8.59 5.44 9.71
CA ALA A 107 7.98 6.21 10.78
C ALA A 107 7.48 5.29 11.89
N ALA A 108 7.51 5.75 13.13
CA ALA A 108 7.01 5.01 14.28
C ALA A 108 6.08 5.91 15.09
N GLU A 109 4.87 5.44 15.38
CA GLU A 109 3.88 6.14 16.19
C GLU A 109 3.16 5.15 17.11
N GLY A 110 3.02 5.54 18.38
CA GLY A 110 2.35 4.72 19.38
C GLY A 110 2.20 5.41 20.72
N ALA A 111 1.29 4.89 21.54
CA ALA A 111 1.16 5.26 22.95
C ALA A 111 1.99 4.31 23.81
N VAL A 112 2.76 4.87 24.75
CA VAL A 112 3.61 4.08 25.66
C VAL A 112 3.04 4.15 27.07
N THR A 113 2.74 2.99 27.64
CA THR A 113 2.41 2.83 29.06
C THR A 113 3.61 2.21 29.77
N ILE A 114 4.06 2.83 30.84
CA ILE A 114 5.22 2.35 31.61
C ILE A 114 4.70 1.37 32.66
N LEU A 115 5.17 0.13 32.58
CA LEU A 115 4.87 -0.90 33.58
C LEU A 115 5.90 -0.92 34.70
N GLU A 116 7.17 -0.76 34.34
CA GLU A 116 8.31 -0.72 35.25
C GLU A 116 9.35 0.30 34.74
N GLN A 117 10.04 0.96 35.66
CA GLN A 117 11.13 1.89 35.35
C GLN A 117 12.29 1.67 36.32
N LYS A 118 13.50 1.50 35.76
CA LYS A 118 14.75 1.37 36.51
C LYS A 118 15.73 2.44 36.07
N ASP A 119 16.30 3.19 37.02
CA ASP A 119 17.39 4.14 36.75
C ASP A 119 18.73 3.44 36.97
N HIS A 120 19.58 3.44 35.93
CA HIS A 120 20.91 2.85 35.96
C HIS A 120 21.98 3.84 36.45
N GLY A 121 21.63 5.11 36.64
CA GLY A 121 22.57 6.15 37.04
C GLY A 121 23.50 6.58 35.91
N VAL A 122 24.61 7.20 36.29
CA VAL A 122 25.68 7.59 35.36
C VAL A 122 26.65 6.43 35.28
N VAL A 123 26.94 5.99 34.07
CA VAL A 123 27.92 4.93 33.78
C VAL A 123 29.09 5.59 33.06
N ASP A 124 30.31 5.34 33.54
CA ASP A 124 31.53 5.76 32.86
C ASP A 124 31.69 4.93 31.57
N ASN A 125 32.03 5.59 30.47
CA ASN A 125 32.12 5.00 29.13
C ASN A 125 33.58 4.86 28.66
#